data_AF-A0A2G6I029-F1
#
_entry.id   AF-A0A2G6I029-F1
#
_cell.length_a   1.000
_cell.length_b   1.000
_cell.length_c   1.000
_cell.angle_alpha   90.00
_cell.angle_beta   90.00
_cell.angle_gamma   90.00
#
_symmetry.space_group_name_H-M   'P 1'
#
loop_
_entity.id
_entity.type
_entity.pdbx_description
1 polymer ?
#
loop_
_entity_poly.entity_id
_entity_poly.type
_entity_poly.pdbx_seq_one_letter_code
_entity_poly.pdbx_strand_id
1 'polypeptide(L)'
;MEPKEILQKAEKYILMEEHPVFLEEVKQLIADNNIKELSERFWRDLDFGTGGMRGLIGGGDNRINTYVIRKATQGLANYIISHVPASERAVAISFDSRHYSDVFAEEAALVLAANDIRVWLTPALRATPFLSYAVRELGCCAGIMVTASHNPAGYNGYKVYWSDGAQVVPPHDKGIITEVRSVSGKVAAMNRTEAEQKNLLKMTDSNLDNAYRSMVSGQSLNSDLIRKQGKNIKVIYTPLHGTGTFHVEGVFKSMGIPLITVPQQREPDGDFPTVKYPNPETAEALQMGLELARREKADLLMATDPDSDRLGIAVPEGDEWVLLTGNQLGALLTDYIFRTLKEKGQLPANPAFINTVVTSEFQNRIAESYGAASFRVLTGFKYIGEKIRQFEADSTYSYVFGGEESYGFLVGTSVRDKDAVSAAAMTAEMALWNLNRGMTVMEHLKELWSKFGYWQELLISREFQGQAGVETMNALMSSLRSAPPADIAGKPVSLMRDYQEGTTLDMSSGKKERDIQLPSSNVLQFVLQDGSIITARPSGTEPKIKFYASCYVDKARELEQARAEVSRYFQDLEVWLNGIMEN
;
A
#
# COMPACT_ATOMS: atom_id res chain seq x y z
N MET A 1 -26.27 -19.45 9.58
CA MET A 1 -25.68 -20.77 9.84
C MET A 1 -26.17 -21.19 11.21
N GLU A 2 -26.74 -22.38 11.33
CA GLU A 2 -27.30 -22.84 12.61
C GLU A 2 -26.17 -23.20 13.59
N PRO A 3 -26.36 -23.05 14.92
CA PRO A 3 -25.32 -23.36 15.92
C PRO A 3 -24.69 -24.75 15.80
N LYS A 4 -25.50 -25.75 15.39
CA LYS A 4 -25.03 -27.12 15.16
C LYS A 4 -24.02 -27.21 14.02
N GLU A 5 -24.23 -26.46 12.93
CA GLU A 5 -23.33 -26.43 11.78
C GLU A 5 -22.01 -25.74 12.15
N ILE A 6 -22.07 -24.68 12.96
CA ILE A 6 -20.90 -23.98 13.51
C ILE A 6 -20.04 -24.93 14.36
N LEU A 7 -20.67 -25.69 15.26
CA LEU A 7 -19.96 -26.65 16.10
C LEU A 7 -19.27 -27.74 15.26
N GLN A 8 -19.97 -28.29 14.26
CA GLN A 8 -19.39 -29.29 13.35
C GLN A 8 -18.17 -28.77 12.58
N LYS A 9 -18.20 -27.50 12.15
CA LYS A 9 -17.03 -26.86 11.53
C LYS A 9 -15.86 -26.74 12.52
N ALA A 10 -16.13 -26.30 13.74
CA ALA A 10 -15.11 -26.17 14.78
C ALA A 10 -14.48 -27.54 15.12
N GLU A 11 -15.30 -28.59 15.26
CA GLU A 11 -14.86 -29.97 15.48
C GLU A 11 -14.03 -30.50 14.30
N LYS A 12 -14.36 -30.12 13.07
CA LYS A 12 -13.55 -30.46 11.90
C LYS A 12 -12.21 -29.71 11.89
N TYR A 13 -12.21 -28.43 12.25
CA TYR A 13 -11.01 -27.60 12.29
C TYR A 13 -9.95 -28.15 13.25
N ILE A 14 -10.34 -28.59 14.46
CA ILE A 14 -9.40 -29.15 15.44
C ILE A 14 -8.72 -30.46 14.98
N LEU A 15 -9.22 -31.10 13.91
CA LEU A 15 -8.56 -32.26 13.28
C LEU A 15 -7.51 -31.85 12.24
N MET A 16 -7.56 -30.61 11.76
CA MET A 16 -6.69 -30.09 10.70
C MET A 16 -5.61 -29.16 11.23
N GLU A 17 -5.88 -28.43 12.32
CA GLU A 17 -4.94 -27.55 12.98
C GLU A 17 -3.93 -28.33 13.82
N GLU A 18 -2.65 -27.98 13.70
CA GLU A 18 -1.55 -28.62 14.40
C GLU A 18 -0.83 -27.69 15.36
N HIS A 19 -0.95 -26.37 15.18
CA HIS A 19 -0.30 -25.43 16.08
C HIS A 19 -1.05 -25.38 17.42
N PRO A 20 -0.36 -25.65 18.55
CA PRO A 20 -1.02 -25.91 19.84
C PRO A 20 -1.86 -24.73 20.33
N VAL A 21 -1.41 -23.49 20.12
CA VAL A 21 -2.15 -22.30 20.57
C VAL A 21 -3.53 -22.22 19.88
N PHE A 22 -3.57 -22.27 18.55
CA PHE A 22 -4.81 -22.13 17.79
C PHE A 22 -5.75 -23.32 17.97
N LEU A 23 -5.17 -24.52 18.12
CA LEU A 23 -5.90 -25.74 18.41
C LEU A 23 -6.60 -25.66 19.78
N GLU A 24 -5.85 -25.31 20.83
CA GLU A 24 -6.37 -25.26 22.20
C GLU A 24 -7.38 -24.12 22.38
N GLU A 25 -7.20 -22.97 21.71
CA GLU A 25 -8.22 -21.92 21.67
C GLU A 25 -9.58 -22.46 21.24
N VAL A 26 -9.65 -23.20 20.12
CA VAL A 26 -10.92 -23.70 19.59
C VAL A 26 -11.47 -24.84 20.45
N LYS A 27 -10.62 -25.74 20.96
CA LYS A 27 -11.06 -26.79 21.90
C LYS A 27 -11.69 -26.20 23.15
N GLN A 28 -11.10 -25.15 23.71
CA GLN A 28 -11.65 -24.47 24.89
C GLN A 28 -13.00 -23.82 24.57
N LEU A 29 -13.13 -23.15 23.42
CA LEU A 29 -14.42 -22.58 22.99
C LEU A 29 -15.52 -23.63 22.80
N ILE A 30 -15.17 -24.82 22.30
CA ILE A 30 -16.08 -25.96 22.19
C ILE A 30 -16.47 -26.46 23.59
N ALA A 31 -15.50 -26.66 24.49
CA ALA A 31 -15.74 -27.15 25.84
C ALA A 31 -16.64 -26.20 26.65
N ASP A 32 -16.46 -24.89 26.48
CA ASP A 32 -17.27 -23.85 27.13
C ASP A 32 -18.63 -23.62 26.46
N ASN A 33 -18.93 -24.32 25.36
CA ASN A 33 -20.11 -24.10 24.52
C ASN A 33 -20.30 -22.62 24.13
N ASN A 34 -19.19 -21.92 23.83
CA ASN A 34 -19.20 -20.50 23.51
C ASN A 34 -19.62 -20.28 22.04
N ILE A 35 -20.90 -20.52 21.76
CA ILE A 35 -21.49 -20.43 20.41
C ILE A 35 -21.30 -19.05 19.79
N LYS A 36 -21.27 -17.98 20.59
CA LYS A 36 -21.06 -16.61 20.08
C LYS A 36 -19.69 -16.48 19.41
N GLU A 37 -18.61 -16.83 20.11
CA GLU A 37 -17.26 -16.71 19.56
C GLU A 37 -16.99 -17.75 18.46
N LEU A 38 -17.53 -18.96 18.60
CA LEU A 38 -17.47 -19.96 17.53
C LEU A 38 -18.18 -19.47 16.27
N SER A 39 -19.32 -18.79 16.40
CA SER A 39 -20.02 -18.20 15.26
C SER A 39 -19.11 -17.20 14.53
N GLU A 40 -18.49 -16.26 15.25
CA GLU A 40 -17.54 -15.26 14.69
C GLU A 40 -16.33 -15.87 13.95
N ARG A 41 -15.90 -17.07 14.36
CA ARG A 41 -14.73 -17.78 13.82
C ARG A 41 -15.06 -18.74 12.66
N PHE A 42 -16.29 -19.24 12.56
CA PHE A 42 -16.65 -20.33 11.62
C PHE A 42 -17.83 -20.04 10.67
N TRP A 43 -18.51 -18.89 10.81
CA TRP A 43 -19.65 -18.55 9.94
C TRP A 43 -19.29 -18.41 8.46
N ARG A 44 -18.02 -18.13 8.16
CA ARG A 44 -17.44 -18.09 6.81
C ARG A 44 -15.98 -18.51 6.85
N ASP A 45 -15.41 -18.70 5.67
CA ASP A 45 -13.96 -18.77 5.51
C ASP A 45 -13.41 -17.34 5.45
N LEU A 46 -12.16 -17.15 5.88
CA LEU A 46 -11.44 -15.91 5.67
C LEU A 46 -11.30 -15.66 4.16
N ASP A 47 -11.69 -14.47 3.71
CA ASP A 47 -11.69 -14.17 2.27
C ASP A 47 -10.27 -14.00 1.74
N PHE A 48 -9.96 -14.75 0.68
CA PHE A 48 -8.73 -14.59 -0.09
C PHE A 48 -9.04 -13.65 -1.26
N GLY A 49 -8.71 -12.38 -1.08
CA GLY A 49 -8.92 -11.34 -2.07
C GLY A 49 -7.88 -11.37 -3.19
N THR A 50 -7.99 -10.41 -4.11
CA THR A 50 -7.14 -10.32 -5.32
C THR A 50 -5.66 -10.02 -5.06
N GLY A 51 -5.24 -9.87 -3.81
CA GLY A 51 -3.84 -9.64 -3.43
C GLY A 51 -3.37 -10.53 -2.26
N GLY A 52 -4.21 -11.46 -1.80
CA GLY A 52 -3.98 -12.25 -0.60
C GLY A 52 -5.11 -12.13 0.43
N MET A 53 -4.79 -12.42 1.69
CA MET A 53 -5.75 -12.47 2.80
C MET A 53 -5.22 -11.75 4.04
N ARG A 54 -6.14 -11.33 4.90
CA ARG A 54 -5.86 -10.54 6.08
C ARG A 54 -6.96 -10.75 7.11
N GLY A 55 -6.61 -10.96 8.36
CA GLY A 55 -7.60 -11.22 9.41
C GLY A 55 -7.00 -11.15 10.81
N LEU A 56 -7.87 -11.29 11.81
CA LEU A 56 -7.45 -11.45 13.20
C LEU A 56 -6.70 -12.78 13.36
N ILE A 57 -5.62 -12.76 14.11
CA ILE A 57 -4.87 -13.95 14.52
C ILE A 57 -5.76 -14.76 15.49
N GLY A 58 -5.80 -16.07 15.32
CA GLY A 58 -6.50 -16.98 16.23
C GLY A 58 -6.98 -18.25 15.54
N GLY A 59 -7.45 -19.22 16.33
CA GLY A 59 -8.00 -20.45 15.77
C GLY A 59 -9.35 -20.24 15.08
N GLY A 60 -9.55 -20.87 13.92
CA GLY A 60 -10.81 -20.92 13.16
C GLY A 60 -10.69 -20.53 11.68
N ASP A 61 -11.73 -20.81 10.90
CA ASP A 61 -11.71 -20.64 9.43
C ASP A 61 -11.73 -19.17 8.98
N ASN A 62 -12.31 -18.28 9.79
CA ASN A 62 -12.36 -16.82 9.58
C ASN A 62 -11.28 -16.07 10.40
N ARG A 63 -10.11 -16.68 10.56
CA ARG A 63 -8.94 -16.12 11.28
C ARG A 63 -7.64 -16.45 10.55
N ILE A 64 -6.57 -15.74 10.85
CA ILE A 64 -5.22 -16.11 10.40
C ILE A 64 -4.61 -17.07 11.44
N ASN A 65 -4.30 -18.27 10.98
CA ASN A 65 -3.62 -19.33 11.73
C ASN A 65 -2.85 -20.22 10.75
N THR A 66 -2.10 -21.16 11.29
CA THR A 66 -1.28 -22.11 10.52
C THR A 66 -2.11 -22.94 9.55
N TYR A 67 -3.30 -23.42 9.92
CA TYR A 67 -4.17 -24.14 8.97
C TYR A 67 -4.59 -23.29 7.76
N VAL A 68 -5.06 -22.07 8.00
CA VAL A 68 -5.49 -21.15 6.94
C VAL A 68 -4.32 -20.74 6.03
N ILE A 69 -3.14 -20.51 6.60
CA ILE A 69 -1.90 -20.25 5.83
C ILE A 69 -1.56 -21.45 4.94
N ARG A 70 -1.54 -22.68 5.50
CA ARG A 70 -1.28 -23.89 4.72
C ARG A 70 -2.28 -24.08 3.58
N LYS A 71 -3.58 -23.84 3.82
CA LYS A 71 -4.64 -23.91 2.80
C LYS A 71 -4.38 -22.93 1.66
N ALA A 72 -4.09 -21.67 1.99
CA ALA A 72 -3.75 -20.64 1.01
C ALA A 72 -2.50 -21.01 0.20
N THR A 73 -1.46 -21.51 0.86
CA THR A 73 -0.22 -21.90 0.22
C THR A 73 -0.37 -23.14 -0.66
N GLN A 74 -1.17 -24.12 -0.26
CA GLN A 74 -1.45 -25.29 -1.11
C GLN A 74 -2.20 -24.88 -2.40
N GLY A 75 -3.15 -23.95 -2.30
CA GLY A 75 -3.81 -23.40 -3.48
C GLY A 75 -2.83 -22.68 -4.41
N LEU A 76 -1.91 -21.89 -3.86
CA LEU A 76 -0.83 -21.27 -4.62
C LEU A 76 0.09 -22.33 -5.27
N ALA A 77 0.44 -23.39 -4.54
CA ALA A 77 1.27 -24.49 -5.06
C ALA A 77 0.60 -25.19 -6.25
N ASN A 78 -0.68 -25.52 -6.14
CA ASN A 78 -1.46 -26.10 -7.25
C ASN A 78 -1.44 -25.18 -8.49
N TYR A 79 -1.62 -23.87 -8.27
CA TYR A 79 -1.60 -22.89 -9.35
C TYR A 79 -0.21 -22.79 -10.01
N ILE A 80 0.86 -22.74 -9.22
CA ILE A 80 2.25 -22.76 -9.71
C ILE A 80 2.52 -24.03 -10.52
N ILE A 81 2.12 -25.20 -10.03
CA ILE A 81 2.35 -26.49 -10.71
C ILE A 81 1.69 -26.52 -12.09
N SER A 82 0.49 -25.95 -12.21
CA SER A 82 -0.27 -25.92 -13.47
C SER A 82 0.23 -24.88 -14.48
N HIS A 83 0.94 -23.84 -14.04
CA HIS A 83 1.33 -22.69 -14.90
C HIS A 83 2.84 -22.53 -15.10
N VAL A 84 3.66 -23.12 -14.24
CA VAL A 84 5.11 -22.93 -14.22
C VAL A 84 5.83 -24.27 -14.43
N PRO A 85 6.77 -24.37 -15.39
CA PRO A 85 7.59 -25.57 -15.58
C PRO A 85 8.36 -25.93 -14.30
N ALA A 86 8.53 -27.23 -14.02
CA ALA A 86 9.19 -27.70 -12.80
C ALA A 86 10.58 -27.08 -12.53
N SER A 87 11.36 -26.84 -13.59
CA SER A 87 12.69 -26.21 -13.51
C SER A 87 12.68 -24.75 -13.03
N GLU A 88 11.55 -24.06 -13.13
CA GLU A 88 11.38 -22.64 -12.83
C GLU A 88 10.60 -22.39 -11.54
N ARG A 89 10.11 -23.46 -10.89
CA ARG A 89 9.36 -23.35 -9.63
C ARG A 89 10.29 -22.95 -8.49
N ALA A 90 10.21 -21.67 -8.15
CA ALA A 90 10.88 -21.07 -7.01
C ALA A 90 10.02 -19.94 -6.43
N VAL A 91 9.95 -19.83 -5.10
CA VAL A 91 9.17 -18.81 -4.40
C VAL A 91 10.03 -18.11 -3.37
N ALA A 92 10.00 -16.77 -3.33
CA ALA A 92 10.61 -15.99 -2.25
C ALA A 92 9.58 -15.72 -1.15
N ILE A 93 9.98 -15.80 0.12
CA ILE A 93 9.09 -15.56 1.27
C ILE A 93 9.76 -14.60 2.24
N SER A 94 9.02 -13.57 2.64
CA SER A 94 9.41 -12.57 3.63
C SER A 94 8.26 -12.28 4.59
N PHE A 95 8.56 -11.63 5.71
CA PHE A 95 7.59 -11.36 6.76
C PHE A 95 7.95 -10.12 7.59
N ASP A 96 6.95 -9.54 8.28
CA ASP A 96 7.11 -8.36 9.15
C ASP A 96 7.26 -8.71 10.65
N SER A 97 7.16 -7.71 11.52
CA SER A 97 7.36 -7.84 12.96
C SER A 97 6.18 -8.41 13.76
N ARG A 98 5.05 -8.75 13.11
CA ARG A 98 3.83 -9.17 13.80
C ARG A 98 3.97 -10.56 14.43
N HIS A 99 3.14 -10.82 15.43
CA HIS A 99 3.03 -12.13 16.05
C HIS A 99 2.80 -13.23 15.02
N TYR A 100 3.54 -14.33 15.16
CA TYR A 100 3.50 -15.51 14.31
C TYR A 100 3.88 -15.27 12.83
N SER A 101 4.37 -14.09 12.44
CA SER A 101 4.76 -13.81 11.06
C SER A 101 5.87 -14.75 10.56
N ASP A 102 6.84 -15.08 11.43
CA ASP A 102 7.89 -16.06 11.21
C ASP A 102 7.33 -17.49 11.09
N VAL A 103 6.44 -17.88 11.99
CA VAL A 103 5.77 -19.19 12.00
C VAL A 103 4.96 -19.39 10.71
N PHE A 104 4.16 -18.40 10.31
CA PHE A 104 3.36 -18.48 9.08
C PHE A 104 4.23 -18.50 7.82
N ALA A 105 5.35 -17.77 7.80
CA ALA A 105 6.29 -17.80 6.69
C ALA A 105 6.95 -19.17 6.55
N GLU A 106 7.34 -19.80 7.67
CA GLU A 106 7.87 -21.15 7.68
C GLU A 106 6.83 -22.18 7.23
N GLU A 107 5.59 -22.11 7.73
CA GLU A 107 4.53 -23.02 7.31
C GLU A 107 4.26 -22.94 5.80
N ALA A 108 4.24 -21.73 5.24
CA ALA A 108 4.14 -21.55 3.79
C ALA A 108 5.33 -22.19 3.06
N ALA A 109 6.55 -22.00 3.57
CA ALA A 109 7.75 -22.60 2.97
C ALA A 109 7.69 -24.13 2.95
N LEU A 110 7.24 -24.75 4.05
CA LEU A 110 7.19 -26.20 4.19
C LEU A 110 6.08 -26.85 3.36
N VAL A 111 4.94 -26.17 3.15
CA VAL A 111 3.92 -26.62 2.20
C VAL A 111 4.42 -26.56 0.77
N LEU A 112 5.10 -25.48 0.37
CA LEU A 112 5.69 -25.38 -0.97
C LEU A 112 6.75 -26.46 -1.21
N ALA A 113 7.62 -26.70 -0.22
CA ALA A 113 8.61 -27.77 -0.28
C ALA A 113 7.95 -29.16 -0.41
N ALA A 114 6.84 -29.42 0.30
CA ALA A 114 6.06 -30.67 0.15
C ALA A 114 5.51 -30.89 -1.27
N ASN A 115 5.43 -29.83 -2.07
CA ASN A 115 4.98 -29.83 -3.47
C ASN A 115 6.15 -29.72 -4.48
N ASP A 116 7.38 -30.01 -4.05
CA ASP A 116 8.61 -29.92 -4.85
C ASP A 116 8.87 -28.53 -5.46
N ILE A 117 8.43 -27.48 -4.77
CA ILE A 117 8.69 -26.08 -5.15
C ILE A 117 9.86 -25.57 -4.30
N ARG A 118 10.87 -24.98 -4.94
CA ARG A 118 12.00 -24.37 -4.22
C ARG A 118 11.58 -23.09 -3.51
N VAL A 119 12.12 -22.85 -2.32
CA VAL A 119 11.78 -21.71 -1.49
C VAL A 119 13.03 -20.98 -1.03
N TRP A 120 13.00 -19.65 -1.17
CA TRP A 120 13.94 -18.73 -0.57
C TRP A 120 13.25 -17.99 0.59
N LEU A 121 13.59 -18.31 1.83
CA LEU A 121 13.01 -17.71 3.03
C LEU A 121 13.99 -16.69 3.63
N THR A 122 13.50 -15.52 4.05
CA THR A 122 14.35 -14.56 4.77
C THR A 122 14.69 -15.05 6.18
N PRO A 123 15.93 -14.85 6.66
CA PRO A 123 16.33 -15.34 7.99
C PRO A 123 15.74 -14.53 9.16
N ALA A 124 15.20 -13.36 8.87
CA ALA A 124 14.53 -12.48 9.80
C ALA A 124 13.57 -11.58 9.01
N LEU A 125 12.85 -10.70 9.71
CA LEU A 125 11.95 -9.74 9.09
C LEU A 125 12.64 -8.89 8.01
N ARG A 126 11.98 -8.71 6.87
CA ARG A 126 12.42 -7.88 5.74
C ARG A 126 11.21 -7.19 5.12
N ALA A 127 11.42 -6.00 4.56
CA ALA A 127 10.36 -5.14 4.07
C ALA A 127 9.62 -5.75 2.85
N THR A 128 8.36 -5.35 2.63
CA THR A 128 7.61 -5.65 1.40
C THR A 128 8.38 -5.31 0.12
N PRO A 129 9.01 -4.13 -0.04
CA PRO A 129 9.83 -3.84 -1.22
C PRO A 129 11.06 -4.75 -1.36
N PHE A 130 11.63 -5.25 -0.26
CA PHE A 130 12.71 -6.23 -0.33
C PHE A 130 12.22 -7.54 -0.94
N LEU A 131 11.03 -8.03 -0.57
CA LEU A 131 10.45 -9.22 -1.19
C LEU A 131 10.25 -9.02 -2.70
N SER A 132 9.64 -7.89 -3.08
CA SER A 132 9.39 -7.56 -4.49
C SER A 132 10.70 -7.56 -5.30
N TYR A 133 11.78 -7.00 -4.74
CA TYR A 133 13.12 -7.06 -5.31
C TYR A 133 13.66 -8.51 -5.36
N ALA A 134 13.59 -9.25 -4.26
CA ALA A 134 14.11 -10.61 -4.14
C ALA A 134 13.48 -11.59 -5.13
N VAL A 135 12.17 -11.48 -5.37
CA VAL A 135 11.48 -12.30 -6.38
C VAL A 135 12.14 -12.15 -7.74
N ARG A 136 12.44 -10.92 -8.14
CA ARG A 136 13.05 -10.61 -9.44
C ARG A 136 14.52 -11.01 -9.49
N GLU A 137 15.29 -10.65 -8.45
CA GLU A 137 16.73 -10.91 -8.37
C GLU A 137 17.04 -12.42 -8.32
N LEU A 138 16.21 -13.21 -7.63
CA LEU A 138 16.38 -14.65 -7.50
C LEU A 138 15.70 -15.45 -8.63
N GLY A 139 15.02 -14.79 -9.56
CA GLY A 139 14.27 -15.44 -10.64
C GLY A 139 13.13 -16.34 -10.14
N CYS A 140 12.47 -15.95 -9.04
CA CYS A 140 11.34 -16.69 -8.50
C CYS A 140 10.09 -16.51 -9.36
N CYS A 141 9.27 -17.55 -9.45
CA CYS A 141 8.00 -17.51 -10.18
C CYS A 141 6.87 -16.83 -9.37
N ALA A 142 7.02 -16.74 -8.05
CA ALA A 142 6.08 -16.08 -7.14
C ALA A 142 6.79 -15.58 -5.87
N GLY A 143 6.08 -14.79 -5.07
CA GLY A 143 6.52 -14.38 -3.74
C GLY A 143 5.38 -14.36 -2.72
N ILE A 144 5.72 -14.49 -1.44
CA ILE A 144 4.79 -14.41 -0.31
C ILE A 144 5.30 -13.39 0.70
N MET A 145 4.48 -12.39 1.02
CA MET A 145 4.73 -11.47 2.14
C MET A 145 3.75 -11.77 3.27
N VAL A 146 4.25 -12.22 4.41
CA VAL A 146 3.43 -12.38 5.62
C VAL A 146 3.41 -11.05 6.37
N THR A 147 2.30 -10.34 6.23
CA THR A 147 2.10 -9.04 6.87
C THR A 147 0.65 -8.59 6.82
N ALA A 148 0.29 -7.79 7.82
CA ALA A 148 -0.92 -6.99 7.87
C ALA A 148 -0.64 -5.48 7.68
N SER A 149 0.51 -5.08 7.11
CA SER A 149 0.92 -3.69 6.93
C SER A 149 0.71 -2.85 8.19
N HIS A 150 -0.18 -1.87 8.19
CA HIS A 150 -0.39 -0.88 9.24
C HIS A 150 -1.54 -1.19 10.23
N ASN A 151 -2.15 -2.40 10.20
CA ASN A 151 -3.25 -2.72 11.14
C ASN A 151 -2.83 -2.90 12.59
N PRO A 152 -3.79 -2.94 13.54
CA PRO A 152 -3.47 -3.24 14.94
C PRO A 152 -2.77 -4.59 15.13
N ALA A 153 -2.13 -4.77 16.30
CA ALA A 153 -1.34 -5.94 16.69
C ALA A 153 -2.04 -7.29 16.46
N GLY A 154 -3.34 -7.37 16.76
CA GLY A 154 -4.11 -8.62 16.63
C GLY A 154 -4.35 -9.10 15.19
N TYR A 155 -3.91 -8.36 14.17
CA TYR A 155 -4.03 -8.75 12.76
C TYR A 155 -2.73 -9.32 12.21
N ASN A 156 -2.84 -10.30 11.32
CA ASN A 156 -1.78 -10.70 10.39
C ASN A 156 -2.36 -10.87 8.97
N GLY A 157 -1.54 -11.24 8.00
CA GLY A 157 -1.95 -11.42 6.62
C GLY A 157 -0.94 -12.17 5.77
N TYR A 158 -1.33 -12.45 4.55
CA TYR A 158 -0.57 -13.23 3.57
C TYR A 158 -0.84 -12.62 2.20
N LYS A 159 0.16 -11.95 1.61
CA LYS A 159 0.09 -11.31 0.30
C LYS A 159 0.83 -12.17 -0.74
N VAL A 160 0.30 -12.27 -1.95
CA VAL A 160 0.93 -13.05 -3.04
C VAL A 160 1.43 -12.15 -4.17
N TYR A 161 2.66 -12.40 -4.58
CA TYR A 161 3.37 -11.75 -5.67
C TYR A 161 3.63 -12.75 -6.80
N TRP A 162 3.72 -12.27 -8.03
CA TRP A 162 4.08 -13.10 -9.18
C TRP A 162 5.53 -12.85 -9.63
N SER A 163 5.95 -13.49 -10.73
CA SER A 163 7.34 -13.50 -11.22
C SER A 163 7.91 -12.14 -11.58
N ASP A 164 7.05 -11.15 -11.84
CA ASP A 164 7.48 -9.77 -12.07
C ASP A 164 7.83 -9.02 -10.78
N GLY A 165 7.55 -9.61 -9.61
CA GLY A 165 7.71 -8.99 -8.30
C GLY A 165 6.54 -8.08 -7.90
N ALA A 166 5.46 -8.02 -8.68
CA ALA A 166 4.24 -7.27 -8.35
C ALA A 166 3.24 -8.17 -7.62
N GLN A 167 2.35 -7.57 -6.82
CA GLN A 167 1.20 -8.30 -6.28
C GLN A 167 0.30 -8.78 -7.42
N VAL A 168 -0.28 -9.97 -7.28
CA VAL A 168 -1.02 -10.62 -8.37
C VAL A 168 -2.19 -9.79 -8.93
N VAL A 169 -2.31 -9.80 -10.25
CA VAL A 169 -3.41 -9.22 -11.04
C VAL A 169 -4.07 -10.32 -11.89
N PRO A 170 -5.24 -10.08 -12.50
CA PRO A 170 -5.83 -11.03 -13.43
C PRO A 170 -4.87 -11.38 -14.58
N PRO A 171 -4.81 -12.65 -15.03
CA PRO A 171 -5.66 -13.78 -14.59
C PRO A 171 -5.15 -14.55 -13.36
N HIS A 172 -3.92 -14.28 -12.88
CA HIS A 172 -3.28 -15.05 -11.81
C HIS A 172 -4.04 -14.99 -10.49
N ASP A 173 -4.54 -13.81 -10.11
CA ASP A 173 -5.30 -13.62 -8.87
C ASP A 173 -6.53 -14.55 -8.79
N LYS A 174 -7.37 -14.57 -9.83
CA LYS A 174 -8.58 -15.41 -9.94
C LYS A 174 -8.24 -16.90 -9.97
N GLY A 175 -7.17 -17.26 -10.67
CA GLY A 175 -6.68 -18.63 -10.73
C GLY A 175 -6.27 -19.15 -9.35
N ILE A 176 -5.46 -18.38 -8.62
CA ILE A 176 -5.03 -18.71 -7.26
C ILE A 176 -6.23 -18.79 -6.32
N ILE A 177 -7.17 -17.83 -6.38
CA ILE A 177 -8.39 -17.86 -5.55
C ILE A 177 -9.18 -19.16 -5.79
N THR A 178 -9.30 -19.58 -7.05
CA THR A 178 -10.01 -20.82 -7.42
C THR A 178 -9.34 -22.04 -6.80
N GLU A 179 -8.00 -22.13 -6.88
CA GLU A 179 -7.23 -23.21 -6.27
C GLU A 179 -7.31 -23.19 -4.74
N VAL A 180 -7.19 -22.02 -4.09
CA VAL A 180 -7.31 -21.92 -2.62
C VAL A 180 -8.68 -22.39 -2.13
N ARG A 181 -9.74 -22.08 -2.88
CA ARG A 181 -11.11 -22.53 -2.54
C ARG A 181 -11.33 -24.02 -2.78
N SER A 182 -10.53 -24.67 -3.64
CA SER A 182 -10.63 -26.10 -3.92
C SER A 182 -9.93 -26.96 -2.85
N VAL A 183 -8.96 -26.41 -2.12
CA VAL A 183 -8.25 -27.10 -1.05
C VAL A 183 -9.21 -27.47 0.09
N SER A 184 -9.22 -28.75 0.45
CA SER A 184 -10.03 -29.27 1.55
C SER A 184 -9.26 -30.33 2.34
N GLY A 185 -9.63 -30.51 3.60
CA GLY A 185 -8.98 -31.47 4.48
C GLY A 185 -7.63 -30.98 5.01
N LYS A 186 -6.80 -31.93 5.43
CA LYS A 186 -5.48 -31.68 6.02
C LYS A 186 -4.47 -31.38 4.91
N VAL A 187 -3.69 -30.32 5.09
CA VAL A 187 -2.62 -29.93 4.16
C VAL A 187 -1.30 -30.52 4.62
N ALA A 188 -0.57 -31.15 3.70
CA ALA A 188 0.74 -31.70 3.97
C ALA A 188 1.81 -30.58 4.01
N ALA A 189 2.72 -30.67 4.98
CA ALA A 189 3.92 -29.84 5.06
C ALA A 189 5.14 -30.75 5.23
N MET A 190 6.26 -30.42 4.59
CA MET A 190 7.51 -31.17 4.70
C MET A 190 8.18 -30.86 6.04
N ASN A 191 8.95 -31.79 6.60
CA ASN A 191 9.81 -31.47 7.72
C ASN A 191 10.91 -30.47 7.29
N ARG A 192 11.23 -29.47 8.12
CA ARG A 192 12.24 -28.45 7.81
C ARG A 192 13.60 -29.03 7.42
N THR A 193 14.12 -29.95 8.23
CA THR A 193 15.43 -30.57 7.99
C THR A 193 15.43 -31.36 6.68
N GLU A 194 14.31 -32.04 6.36
CA GLU A 194 14.16 -32.73 5.08
C GLU A 194 14.14 -31.74 3.90
N ALA A 195 13.41 -30.63 4.01
CA ALA A 195 13.32 -29.60 2.98
C ALA A 195 14.69 -28.95 2.69
N GLU A 196 15.47 -28.68 3.74
CA GLU A 196 16.83 -28.15 3.63
C GLU A 196 17.77 -29.19 2.98
N GLN A 197 17.73 -30.45 3.42
CA GLN A 197 18.55 -31.53 2.84
C GLN A 197 18.25 -31.78 1.35
N LYS A 198 16.97 -31.65 0.96
CA LYS A 198 16.53 -31.74 -0.44
C LYS A 198 16.80 -30.47 -1.25
N ASN A 199 17.39 -29.42 -0.66
CA ASN A 199 17.59 -28.10 -1.27
C ASN A 199 16.29 -27.42 -1.74
N LEU A 200 15.16 -27.81 -1.16
CA LEU A 200 13.85 -27.21 -1.43
C LEU A 200 13.60 -25.99 -0.54
N LEU A 201 14.22 -25.90 0.63
CA LEU A 201 14.23 -24.71 1.47
C LEU A 201 15.65 -24.15 1.59
N LYS A 202 15.82 -22.87 1.24
CA LYS A 202 17.07 -22.12 1.41
C LYS A 202 16.79 -20.79 2.08
N MET A 203 17.70 -20.37 2.94
CA MET A 203 17.64 -19.01 3.50
C MET A 203 18.29 -18.02 2.53
N THR A 204 17.74 -16.82 2.41
CA THR A 204 18.45 -15.71 1.74
C THR A 204 19.65 -15.27 2.59
N ASP A 205 20.62 -14.62 1.96
CA ASP A 205 21.85 -14.18 2.61
C ASP A 205 22.02 -12.65 2.62
N SER A 206 23.10 -12.19 3.25
CA SER A 206 23.43 -10.77 3.31
C SER A 206 23.83 -10.16 1.96
N ASN A 207 24.16 -10.98 0.95
CA ASN A 207 24.49 -10.45 -0.37
C ASN A 207 23.24 -9.87 -1.01
N LEU A 208 22.10 -10.56 -0.89
CA LEU A 208 20.81 -10.05 -1.35
C LEU A 208 20.39 -8.79 -0.59
N ASP A 209 20.59 -8.75 0.74
CA ASP A 209 20.37 -7.55 1.56
C ASP A 209 21.21 -6.35 1.08
N ASN A 210 22.49 -6.60 0.79
CA ASN A 210 23.40 -5.58 0.30
C ASN A 210 23.06 -5.13 -1.12
N ALA A 211 22.64 -6.06 -1.99
CA ALA A 211 22.20 -5.76 -3.35
C ALA A 211 20.97 -4.85 -3.34
N TYR A 212 19.96 -5.16 -2.52
CA TYR A 212 18.80 -4.30 -2.34
C TYR A 212 19.18 -2.90 -1.82
N ARG A 213 20.00 -2.79 -0.77
CA ARG A 213 20.46 -1.49 -0.25
C ARG A 213 21.27 -0.69 -1.28
N SER A 214 22.10 -1.37 -2.06
CA SER A 214 22.89 -0.76 -3.13
C SER A 214 22.00 -0.29 -4.27
N MET A 215 20.98 -1.07 -4.63
CA MET A 215 19.96 -0.67 -5.60
C MET A 215 19.26 0.60 -5.15
N VAL A 216 18.79 0.67 -3.90
CA VAL A 216 18.10 1.87 -3.37
C VAL A 216 19.03 3.08 -3.33
N SER A 217 20.21 2.95 -2.72
CA SER A 217 21.17 4.07 -2.63
C SER A 217 21.67 4.54 -4.00
N GLY A 218 21.75 3.64 -4.98
CA GLY A 218 22.12 3.94 -6.37
C GLY A 218 21.08 4.74 -7.15
N GLN A 219 19.85 4.86 -6.64
CA GLN A 219 18.81 5.72 -7.24
C GLN A 219 18.98 7.21 -6.92
N SER A 220 19.93 7.54 -6.04
CA SER A 220 20.27 8.92 -5.68
C SER A 220 20.53 9.76 -6.93
N LEU A 221 19.76 10.84 -7.09
CA LEU A 221 19.95 11.75 -8.22
C LEU A 221 21.06 12.74 -7.91
N ASN A 222 21.30 13.10 -6.65
CA ASN A 222 22.29 14.09 -6.21
C ASN A 222 23.30 13.53 -5.19
N SER A 223 23.91 12.37 -5.51
CA SER A 223 24.90 11.71 -4.64
C SER A 223 26.10 12.60 -4.25
N ASP A 224 26.55 13.48 -5.15
CA ASP A 224 27.61 14.45 -4.84
C ASP A 224 27.18 15.53 -3.85
N LEU A 225 25.90 15.95 -3.88
CA LEU A 225 25.36 16.85 -2.87
C LEU A 225 25.35 16.18 -1.50
N ILE A 226 24.86 14.93 -1.45
CA ILE A 226 24.84 14.14 -0.21
C ILE A 226 26.26 13.97 0.33
N ARG A 227 27.23 13.62 -0.51
CA ARG A 227 28.63 13.47 -0.09
C ARG A 227 29.20 14.75 0.55
N LYS A 228 28.84 15.92 0.03
CA LYS A 228 29.35 17.23 0.49
C LYS A 228 28.58 17.77 1.70
N GLN A 229 27.26 17.62 1.70
CA GLN A 229 26.34 18.34 2.58
C GLN A 229 25.42 17.43 3.40
N GLY A 230 25.44 16.10 3.20
CA GLY A 230 24.53 15.15 3.85
C GLY A 230 24.60 15.15 5.36
N LYS A 231 25.75 15.53 5.95
CA LYS A 231 25.91 15.72 7.39
C LYS A 231 25.17 16.94 7.98
N ASN A 232 24.71 17.85 7.12
CA ASN A 232 24.08 19.11 7.52
C ASN A 232 22.55 19.02 7.60
N ILE A 233 21.94 17.97 7.04
CA ILE A 233 20.53 17.68 7.27
C ILE A 233 20.39 16.78 8.52
N LYS A 234 19.42 17.10 9.36
CA LYS A 234 19.08 16.31 10.54
C LYS A 234 17.73 15.64 10.36
N VAL A 235 17.76 14.31 10.28
CA VAL A 235 16.58 13.50 10.00
C VAL A 235 16.21 12.66 11.22
N ILE A 236 14.97 12.77 11.68
CA ILE A 236 14.38 11.83 12.64
C ILE A 236 13.63 10.75 11.88
N TYR A 237 13.71 9.53 12.38
CA TYR A 237 13.02 8.39 11.81
C TYR A 237 12.32 7.55 12.86
N THR A 238 11.12 7.05 12.56
CA THR A 238 10.50 5.98 13.32
C THR A 238 10.03 4.84 12.40
N PRO A 239 10.45 3.60 12.65
CA PRO A 239 9.98 2.44 11.90
C PRO A 239 8.67 1.89 12.48
N LEU A 240 8.13 2.50 13.54
CA LEU A 240 6.92 2.06 14.24
C LEU A 240 6.96 0.57 14.62
N HIS A 241 8.10 0.12 15.17
CA HIS A 241 8.38 -1.28 15.50
C HIS A 241 8.38 -2.24 14.29
N GLY A 242 8.60 -1.72 13.09
CA GLY A 242 8.56 -2.43 11.82
C GLY A 242 9.90 -2.90 11.26
N THR A 243 9.84 -3.41 10.04
CA THR A 243 10.97 -3.86 9.21
C THR A 243 11.93 -2.74 8.81
N GLY A 244 11.43 -1.50 8.80
CA GLY A 244 12.16 -0.34 8.29
C GLY A 244 13.47 -0.05 8.99
N THR A 245 13.65 -0.46 10.26
CA THR A 245 14.92 -0.30 11.01
C THR A 245 16.09 -0.90 10.24
N PHE A 246 15.92 -2.09 9.66
CA PHE A 246 17.02 -2.80 9.01
C PHE A 246 17.44 -2.19 7.68
N HIS A 247 16.46 -1.83 6.84
CA HIS A 247 16.74 -1.33 5.49
C HIS A 247 16.96 0.18 5.46
N VAL A 248 16.14 0.99 6.13
CA VAL A 248 16.25 2.46 6.10
C VAL A 248 17.55 2.91 6.77
N GLU A 249 17.87 2.42 7.98
CA GLU A 249 19.14 2.78 8.62
C GLU A 249 20.36 2.32 7.78
N GLY A 250 20.26 1.14 7.16
CA GLY A 250 21.31 0.61 6.28
C GLY A 250 21.55 1.49 5.05
N VAL A 251 20.48 1.92 4.37
CA VAL A 251 20.54 2.81 3.20
C VAL A 251 21.07 4.18 3.59
N PHE A 252 20.55 4.80 4.66
CA PHE A 252 21.00 6.11 5.13
C PHE A 252 22.48 6.09 5.52
N LYS A 253 22.93 5.03 6.19
CA LYS A 253 24.35 4.80 6.47
C LYS A 253 25.20 4.73 5.20
N SER A 254 24.74 4.01 4.17
CA SER A 254 25.47 3.95 2.88
C SER A 254 25.50 5.27 2.12
N MET A 255 24.45 6.09 2.25
CA MET A 255 24.38 7.42 1.64
C MET A 255 25.21 8.45 2.42
N GLY A 256 25.53 8.19 3.70
CA GLY A 256 26.23 9.15 4.55
C GLY A 256 25.33 10.25 5.10
N ILE A 257 24.02 9.99 5.20
CA ILE A 257 23.03 10.88 5.81
C ILE A 257 22.83 10.45 7.27
N PRO A 258 23.08 11.33 8.27
CA PRO A 258 22.79 11.02 9.66
C PRO A 258 21.29 10.81 9.88
N LEU A 259 20.95 9.70 10.54
CA LEU A 259 19.58 9.33 10.89
C LEU A 259 19.49 9.10 12.39
N ILE A 260 18.56 9.78 13.06
CA ILE A 260 18.28 9.58 14.48
C ILE A 260 16.95 8.83 14.60
N THR A 261 17.03 7.54 14.92
CA THR A 261 15.84 6.70 15.07
C THR A 261 15.21 6.89 16.46
N VAL A 262 13.89 6.98 16.53
CA VAL A 262 13.13 7.05 17.80
C VAL A 262 13.42 5.79 18.63
N PRO A 263 14.15 5.88 19.76
CA PRO A 263 14.64 4.70 20.47
C PRO A 263 13.53 3.74 20.92
N GLN A 264 12.40 4.29 21.36
CA GLN A 264 11.25 3.54 21.86
C GLN A 264 10.51 2.76 20.78
N GLN A 265 10.69 3.12 19.51
CA GLN A 265 10.00 2.53 18.35
C GLN A 265 10.96 1.81 17.40
N ARG A 266 12.26 1.76 17.74
CA ARG A 266 13.32 1.24 16.87
C ARG A 266 13.30 -0.28 16.75
N GLU A 267 13.15 -0.98 17.87
CA GLU A 267 13.20 -2.44 17.87
C GLU A 267 11.86 -3.03 17.39
N PRO A 268 11.89 -4.08 16.53
CA PRO A 268 10.69 -4.77 16.11
C PRO A 268 9.89 -5.35 17.28
N ASP A 269 8.58 -5.10 17.28
CA ASP A 269 7.65 -5.56 18.33
C ASP A 269 6.23 -5.67 17.74
N GLY A 270 5.69 -6.88 17.72
CA GLY A 270 4.37 -7.18 17.16
C GLY A 270 3.19 -6.68 17.99
N ASP A 271 3.42 -6.28 19.24
CA ASP A 271 2.40 -5.63 20.09
C ASP A 271 2.25 -4.13 19.80
N PHE A 272 3.22 -3.54 19.08
CA PHE A 272 3.27 -2.10 18.79
C PHE A 272 3.04 -1.24 20.07
N PRO A 273 3.79 -1.45 21.16
CA PRO A 273 3.43 -0.97 22.51
C PRO A 273 3.30 0.55 22.66
N THR A 274 3.84 1.31 21.71
CA THR A 274 3.80 2.78 21.71
C THR A 274 2.67 3.37 20.85
N VAL A 275 2.01 2.57 20.00
CA VAL A 275 1.00 3.04 19.03
C VAL A 275 -0.14 2.05 18.90
N LYS A 276 -1.39 2.53 18.95
CA LYS A 276 -2.56 1.65 18.71
C LYS A 276 -2.67 1.19 17.27
N TYR A 277 -2.22 2.04 16.35
CA TYR A 277 -2.29 1.84 14.91
C TYR A 277 -0.95 2.28 14.31
N PRO A 278 -0.08 1.37 13.87
CA PRO A 278 1.24 1.71 13.34
C PRO A 278 1.12 2.22 11.90
N ASN A 279 0.39 3.32 11.71
CA ASN A 279 0.12 3.93 10.40
C ASN A 279 0.76 5.32 10.31
N PRO A 280 1.77 5.52 9.43
CA PRO A 280 2.47 6.79 9.30
C PRO A 280 1.62 7.93 8.70
N GLU A 281 0.38 7.63 8.31
CA GLU A 281 -0.62 8.62 7.86
C GLU A 281 -1.28 9.38 9.02
N THR A 282 -1.13 8.90 10.26
CA THR A 282 -1.83 9.46 11.43
C THR A 282 -0.88 10.27 12.31
N ALA A 283 -1.35 11.42 12.80
CA ALA A 283 -0.55 12.29 13.66
C ALA A 283 -0.16 11.60 14.96
N GLU A 284 -1.03 10.74 15.50
CA GLU A 284 -0.81 9.99 16.73
C GLU A 284 0.38 9.05 16.62
N ALA A 285 0.56 8.37 15.49
CA ALA A 285 1.70 7.48 15.27
C ALA A 285 3.04 8.23 15.23
N LEU A 286 3.02 9.52 14.83
CA LEU A 286 4.21 10.36 14.69
C LEU A 286 4.60 11.10 15.96
N GLN A 287 3.76 11.08 17.00
CA GLN A 287 3.92 11.93 18.19
C GLN A 287 5.31 11.82 18.83
N MET A 288 5.81 10.60 19.09
CA MET A 288 7.17 10.40 19.66
C MET A 288 8.27 10.91 18.73
N GLY A 289 8.08 10.74 17.42
CA GLY A 289 8.97 11.28 16.39
C GLY A 289 8.99 12.80 16.38
N LEU A 290 7.84 13.45 16.52
CA LEU A 290 7.70 14.91 16.58
C LEU A 290 8.34 15.49 17.85
N GLU A 291 8.17 14.84 19.00
CA GLU A 291 8.84 15.21 20.25
C GLU A 291 10.36 15.16 20.11
N LEU A 292 10.87 14.08 19.51
CA LEU A 292 12.29 13.93 19.21
C LEU A 292 12.77 14.99 18.20
N ALA A 293 12.00 15.23 17.13
CA ALA A 293 12.33 16.20 16.09
C ALA A 293 12.43 17.64 16.64
N ARG A 294 11.52 18.04 17.53
CA ARG A 294 11.59 19.33 18.24
C ARG A 294 12.83 19.42 19.12
N ARG A 295 13.10 18.38 19.92
CA ARG A 295 14.26 18.35 20.82
C ARG A 295 15.58 18.46 20.06
N GLU A 296 15.71 17.70 18.98
CA GLU A 296 16.93 17.66 18.18
C GLU A 296 17.00 18.83 17.19
N LYS A 297 15.94 19.64 17.02
CA LYS A 297 15.83 20.67 15.98
C LYS A 297 16.10 20.07 14.59
N ALA A 298 15.33 19.04 14.26
CA ALA A 298 15.45 18.32 13.00
C ALA A 298 14.81 19.09 11.84
N ASP A 299 15.25 18.78 10.61
CA ASP A 299 14.72 19.35 9.38
C ASP A 299 13.59 18.49 8.79
N LEU A 300 13.56 17.21 9.15
CA LEU A 300 12.65 16.22 8.59
C LEU A 300 12.38 15.11 9.62
N LEU A 301 11.10 14.76 9.78
CA LEU A 301 10.66 13.52 10.42
C LEU A 301 10.10 12.58 9.35
N MET A 302 10.51 11.32 9.39
CA MET A 302 9.96 10.27 8.55
C MET A 302 9.45 9.10 9.38
N ALA A 303 8.41 8.41 8.89
CA ALA A 303 7.94 7.17 9.46
C ALA A 303 7.52 6.17 8.38
N THR A 304 7.83 4.90 8.61
CA THR A 304 7.29 3.80 7.80
C THR A 304 6.31 2.97 8.59
N ASP A 305 5.38 2.32 7.88
CA ASP A 305 4.55 1.26 8.46
C ASP A 305 5.36 -0.04 8.68
N PRO A 306 4.80 -1.05 9.39
CA PRO A 306 5.53 -2.24 9.79
C PRO A 306 6.19 -3.05 8.67
N ASP A 307 5.58 -3.11 7.48
CA ASP A 307 6.15 -3.77 6.30
C ASP A 307 6.89 -2.82 5.34
N SER A 308 6.98 -1.53 5.71
CA SER A 308 7.74 -0.48 5.01
C SER A 308 7.36 -0.35 3.52
N ASP A 309 6.06 -0.40 3.26
CA ASP A 309 5.49 -0.10 1.95
C ASP A 309 4.85 1.31 1.92
N ARG A 310 4.75 2.00 3.07
CA ARG A 310 4.31 3.41 3.16
C ARG A 310 5.32 4.31 3.86
N LEU A 311 5.37 5.57 3.43
CA LEU A 311 6.21 6.62 4.01
C LEU A 311 5.38 7.86 4.34
N GLY A 312 5.24 8.16 5.63
CA GLY A 312 4.75 9.45 6.13
C GLY A 312 5.87 10.37 6.54
N ILE A 313 5.68 11.68 6.34
CA ILE A 313 6.65 12.69 6.77
C ILE A 313 6.00 13.87 7.47
N ALA A 314 6.75 14.47 8.39
CA ALA A 314 6.44 15.79 8.91
C ALA A 314 7.65 16.71 8.75
N VAL A 315 7.37 17.99 8.54
CA VAL A 315 8.37 19.03 8.27
C VAL A 315 8.06 20.29 9.08
N PRO A 316 9.08 21.09 9.45
CA PRO A 316 8.86 22.32 10.20
C PRO A 316 8.19 23.40 9.33
N GLU A 317 7.29 24.16 9.94
CA GLU A 317 6.70 25.40 9.42
C GLU A 317 6.69 26.46 10.52
N GLY A 318 7.73 27.30 10.56
CA GLY A 318 7.97 28.17 11.71
C GLY A 318 8.31 27.34 12.96
N ASP A 319 7.60 27.58 14.06
CA ASP A 319 7.75 26.83 15.31
C ASP A 319 6.90 25.53 15.35
N GLU A 320 6.01 25.36 14.37
CA GLU A 320 5.11 24.22 14.27
C GLU A 320 5.65 23.13 13.33
N TRP A 321 5.02 21.96 13.40
CA TRP A 321 5.31 20.83 12.51
C TRP A 321 4.07 20.43 11.75
N VAL A 322 4.22 20.25 10.44
CA VAL A 322 3.14 19.87 9.53
C VAL A 322 3.38 18.46 9.03
N LEU A 323 2.43 17.56 9.32
CA LEU A 323 2.33 16.26 8.67
C LEU A 323 1.85 16.47 7.23
N LEU A 324 2.64 16.03 6.26
CA LEU A 324 2.23 16.09 4.86
C LEU A 324 1.36 14.90 4.49
N THR A 325 0.38 15.15 3.62
CA THR A 325 -0.42 14.08 3.02
C THR A 325 0.41 13.29 2.02
N GLY A 326 0.03 12.05 1.73
CA GLY A 326 0.64 11.27 0.65
C GLY A 326 0.53 11.98 -0.71
N ASN A 327 -0.54 12.75 -0.94
CA ASN A 327 -0.67 13.58 -2.13
C ASN A 327 0.40 14.69 -2.20
N GLN A 328 0.63 15.39 -1.10
CA GLN A 328 1.61 16.48 -1.01
C GLN A 328 3.05 15.96 -1.13
N LEU A 329 3.39 14.86 -0.44
CA LEU A 329 4.70 14.22 -0.59
C LEU A 329 4.90 13.70 -2.02
N GLY A 330 3.89 13.06 -2.61
CA GLY A 330 3.97 12.60 -3.99
C GLY A 330 4.17 13.75 -4.98
N ALA A 331 3.54 14.91 -4.76
CA ALA A 331 3.75 16.11 -5.58
C ALA A 331 5.18 16.65 -5.47
N LEU A 332 5.71 16.72 -4.23
CA LEU A 332 7.09 17.14 -3.96
C LEU A 332 8.12 16.20 -4.61
N LEU A 333 7.95 14.88 -4.47
CA LEU A 333 8.82 13.88 -5.08
C LEU A 333 8.71 13.89 -6.61
N THR A 334 7.50 14.05 -7.16
CA THR A 334 7.30 14.19 -8.61
C THR A 334 8.07 15.38 -9.12
N ASP A 335 7.92 16.57 -8.52
CA ASP A 335 8.67 17.74 -8.97
C ASP A 335 10.18 17.52 -8.85
N TYR A 336 10.66 17.08 -7.69
CA TYR A 336 12.08 16.90 -7.44
C TYR A 336 12.76 15.94 -8.43
N ILE A 337 12.16 14.78 -8.66
CA ILE A 337 12.72 13.74 -9.53
C ILE A 337 12.73 14.23 -10.98
N PHE A 338 11.60 14.72 -11.50
CA PHE A 338 11.51 15.17 -12.89
C PHE A 338 12.35 16.42 -13.16
N ARG A 339 12.36 17.39 -12.22
CA ARG A 339 13.21 18.59 -12.30
C ARG A 339 14.67 18.22 -12.35
N THR A 340 15.14 17.40 -11.42
CA THR A 340 16.55 17.01 -11.33
C THR A 340 17.01 16.23 -12.55
N LEU A 341 16.20 15.27 -13.04
CA LEU A 341 16.52 14.54 -14.27
C LEU A 341 16.59 15.46 -15.48
N LYS A 342 15.65 16.43 -15.60
CA LYS A 342 15.66 17.41 -16.70
C LYS A 342 16.88 18.32 -16.64
N GLU A 343 17.22 18.86 -15.47
CA GLU A 343 18.38 19.73 -15.26
C GLU A 343 19.71 19.02 -15.60
N LYS A 344 19.77 17.70 -15.39
CA LYS A 344 20.93 16.87 -15.72
C LYS A 344 20.95 16.33 -17.16
N GLY A 345 19.90 16.59 -17.95
CA GLY A 345 19.76 16.00 -19.29
C GLY A 345 19.59 14.48 -19.26
N GLN A 346 19.04 13.93 -18.17
CA GLN A 346 18.85 12.50 -17.92
C GLN A 346 17.37 12.08 -17.97
N LEU A 347 16.44 13.01 -18.20
CA LEU A 347 15.04 12.68 -18.41
C LEU A 347 14.89 11.85 -19.70
N PRO A 348 14.25 10.67 -19.67
CA PRO A 348 14.10 9.83 -20.86
C PRO A 348 13.18 10.49 -21.90
N ALA A 349 13.23 10.02 -23.14
CA ALA A 349 12.51 10.64 -24.27
C ALA A 349 10.99 10.60 -24.13
N ASN A 350 10.43 9.49 -23.61
CA ASN A 350 8.99 9.32 -23.35
C ASN A 350 8.76 9.10 -21.85
N PRO A 351 8.99 10.12 -21.01
CA PRO A 351 8.94 9.93 -19.57
C PRO A 351 7.49 9.72 -19.13
N ALA A 352 7.27 8.74 -18.25
CA ALA A 352 5.96 8.41 -17.72
C ALA A 352 5.89 8.58 -16.21
N PHE A 353 4.77 9.15 -15.78
CA PHE A 353 4.33 9.20 -14.41
C PHE A 353 3.08 8.33 -14.25
N ILE A 354 2.99 7.54 -13.18
CA ILE A 354 1.85 6.65 -12.96
C ILE A 354 1.31 6.85 -11.55
N ASN A 355 0.00 7.11 -11.44
CA ASN A 355 -0.70 7.15 -10.16
C ASN A 355 -2.08 6.50 -10.28
N THR A 356 -2.93 6.63 -9.27
CA THR A 356 -4.27 6.05 -9.30
C THR A 356 -5.35 7.08 -9.63
N VAL A 357 -6.52 6.59 -10.01
CA VAL A 357 -7.72 7.41 -10.27
C VAL A 357 -8.21 8.22 -9.07
N VAL A 358 -7.76 7.91 -7.84
CA VAL A 358 -8.09 8.63 -6.61
C VAL A 358 -6.93 9.48 -6.07
N THR A 359 -5.75 9.41 -6.71
CA THR A 359 -4.60 10.24 -6.38
C THR A 359 -4.77 11.65 -6.96
N SER A 360 -4.29 12.66 -6.24
CA SER A 360 -4.47 14.07 -6.61
C SER A 360 -3.97 14.37 -8.03
N GLU A 361 -4.79 15.11 -8.75
CA GLU A 361 -4.47 15.61 -10.09
C GLU A 361 -3.29 16.59 -10.09
N PHE A 362 -2.96 17.14 -8.91
CA PHE A 362 -1.78 17.97 -8.70
C PHE A 362 -0.49 17.30 -9.16
N GLN A 363 -0.31 16.00 -8.86
CA GLN A 363 0.89 15.25 -9.25
C GLN A 363 1.01 15.12 -10.76
N ASN A 364 -0.12 14.86 -11.44
CA ASN A 364 -0.18 14.76 -12.91
C ASN A 364 0.23 16.07 -13.57
N ARG A 365 -0.32 17.21 -13.11
CA ARG A 365 0.01 18.54 -13.64
C ARG A 365 1.49 18.88 -13.49
N ILE A 366 2.11 18.48 -12.38
CA ILE A 366 3.55 18.68 -12.16
C ILE A 366 4.34 17.86 -13.19
N ALA A 367 4.08 16.55 -13.29
CA ALA A 367 4.80 15.66 -14.21
C ALA A 367 4.65 16.11 -15.68
N GLU A 368 3.44 16.44 -16.11
CA GLU A 368 3.14 16.93 -17.47
C GLU A 368 3.88 18.22 -17.81
N SER A 369 4.13 19.09 -16.82
CA SER A 369 4.92 20.31 -17.02
C SER A 369 6.39 20.04 -17.39
N TYR A 370 6.89 18.84 -17.10
CA TYR A 370 8.20 18.36 -17.52
C TYR A 370 8.17 17.59 -18.84
N GLY A 371 7.00 17.44 -19.47
CA GLY A 371 6.80 16.71 -20.72
C GLY A 371 6.46 15.23 -20.51
N ALA A 372 6.09 14.82 -19.29
CA ALA A 372 5.71 13.45 -19.00
C ALA A 372 4.30 13.11 -19.46
N ALA A 373 4.09 11.85 -19.85
CA ALA A 373 2.76 11.28 -19.96
C ALA A 373 2.30 10.75 -18.59
N SER A 374 1.13 11.19 -18.14
CA SER A 374 0.54 10.77 -16.86
C SER A 374 -0.52 9.68 -17.06
N PHE A 375 -0.34 8.54 -16.41
CA PHE A 375 -1.24 7.39 -16.47
C PHE A 375 -1.94 7.19 -15.13
N ARG A 376 -3.29 7.17 -15.17
CA ARG A 376 -4.13 6.89 -14.00
C ARG A 376 -4.61 5.45 -14.07
N VAL A 377 -4.24 4.63 -13.09
CA VAL A 377 -4.68 3.24 -12.97
C VAL A 377 -5.70 3.07 -11.83
N LEU A 378 -6.34 1.91 -11.71
CA LEU A 378 -7.22 1.63 -10.57
C LEU A 378 -6.42 1.64 -9.25
N THR A 379 -7.09 1.92 -8.13
CA THR A 379 -6.51 1.84 -6.79
C THR A 379 -5.90 0.47 -6.53
N GLY A 380 -4.68 0.45 -6.00
CA GLY A 380 -3.88 -0.74 -5.73
C GLY A 380 -2.59 -0.73 -6.56
N PHE A 381 -1.45 -0.59 -5.89
CA PHE A 381 -0.12 -0.51 -6.50
C PHE A 381 0.20 -1.59 -7.54
N LYS A 382 -0.44 -2.76 -7.45
CA LYS A 382 -0.35 -3.83 -8.45
C LYS A 382 -0.62 -3.37 -9.89
N TYR A 383 -1.50 -2.39 -10.08
CA TYR A 383 -1.80 -1.84 -11.41
C TYR A 383 -0.70 -0.88 -11.90
N ILE A 384 0.02 -0.22 -10.98
CA ILE A 384 1.24 0.53 -11.32
C ILE A 384 2.31 -0.45 -11.79
N GLY A 385 2.54 -1.54 -11.04
CA GLY A 385 3.45 -2.62 -11.41
C GLY A 385 3.12 -3.25 -12.78
N GLU A 386 1.84 -3.54 -13.04
CA GLU A 386 1.34 -4.00 -14.34
C GLU A 386 1.64 -3.01 -15.46
N LYS A 387 1.42 -1.71 -15.23
CA LYS A 387 1.67 -0.69 -16.25
C LYS A 387 3.15 -0.52 -16.57
N ILE A 388 4.03 -0.61 -15.55
CA ILE A 388 5.48 -0.67 -15.75
C ILE A 388 5.85 -1.88 -16.61
N ARG A 389 5.30 -3.06 -16.32
CA ARG A 389 5.54 -4.28 -17.12
C ARG A 389 5.09 -4.13 -18.57
N GLN A 390 3.96 -3.46 -18.82
CA GLN A 390 3.50 -3.16 -20.18
C GLN A 390 4.52 -2.28 -20.92
N PHE A 391 4.98 -1.20 -20.28
CA PHE A 391 5.99 -0.30 -20.84
C PHE A 391 7.31 -1.00 -21.16
N GLU A 392 7.76 -1.91 -20.30
CA GLU A 392 8.96 -2.71 -20.56
C GLU A 392 8.78 -3.67 -21.74
N ALA A 393 7.58 -4.23 -21.92
CA ALA A 393 7.29 -5.18 -23.00
C ALA A 393 7.14 -4.51 -24.37
N ASP A 394 6.55 -3.31 -24.43
CA ASP A 394 6.26 -2.60 -25.68
C ASP A 394 7.22 -1.44 -25.98
N SER A 395 8.07 -1.06 -25.03
CA SER A 395 9.01 0.07 -25.11
C SER A 395 8.34 1.42 -25.44
N THR A 396 7.06 1.59 -25.10
CA THR A 396 6.30 2.80 -25.43
C THR A 396 6.66 4.00 -24.56
N TYR A 397 6.86 3.76 -23.27
CA TYR A 397 7.19 4.79 -22.27
C TYR A 397 8.31 4.33 -21.34
N SER A 398 8.95 5.29 -20.67
CA SER A 398 9.94 5.02 -19.63
C SER A 398 9.38 5.50 -18.29
N TYR A 399 9.08 4.56 -17.40
CA TYR A 399 8.66 4.89 -16.04
C TYR A 399 9.75 5.72 -15.32
N VAL A 400 9.36 6.88 -14.80
CA VAL A 400 10.24 7.75 -14.01
C VAL A 400 9.89 7.69 -12.53
N PHE A 401 8.61 7.86 -12.21
CA PHE A 401 8.10 7.88 -10.84
C PHE A 401 6.60 7.58 -10.81
N GLY A 402 6.11 7.19 -9.65
CA GLY A 402 4.71 6.85 -9.44
C GLY A 402 4.38 6.60 -7.98
N GLY A 403 3.10 6.73 -7.65
CA GLY A 403 2.64 6.62 -6.28
C GLY A 403 1.13 6.64 -6.12
N GLU A 404 0.70 6.41 -4.89
CA GLU A 404 -0.68 6.46 -4.44
C GLU A 404 -0.82 7.53 -3.34
N GLU A 405 -1.99 8.13 -3.23
CA GLU A 405 -2.34 9.08 -2.16
C GLU A 405 -2.23 8.47 -0.76
N SER A 406 -2.30 7.13 -0.67
CA SER A 406 -2.10 6.35 0.56
C SER A 406 -0.62 6.14 0.88
N TYR A 407 0.20 7.18 0.70
CA TYR A 407 1.59 7.26 1.16
C TYR A 407 2.55 6.20 0.58
N GLY A 408 2.19 5.63 -0.58
CA GLY A 408 2.95 4.61 -1.27
C GLY A 408 3.64 5.15 -2.52
N PHE A 409 4.94 4.99 -2.64
CA PHE A 409 5.72 5.52 -3.77
C PHE A 409 6.72 4.49 -4.27
N LEU A 410 7.09 4.58 -5.55
CA LEU A 410 8.13 3.73 -6.13
C LEU A 410 9.09 4.57 -6.95
N VAL A 411 10.35 4.57 -6.53
CA VAL A 411 11.46 5.14 -7.30
C VAL A 411 12.10 4.02 -8.13
N GLY A 412 12.23 4.25 -9.44
CA GLY A 412 12.83 3.28 -10.37
C GLY A 412 11.98 2.01 -10.62
N THR A 413 12.58 1.02 -11.28
CA THR A 413 11.90 -0.20 -11.74
C THR A 413 12.59 -1.50 -11.29
N SER A 414 13.36 -1.48 -10.21
CA SER A 414 13.89 -2.74 -9.63
C SER A 414 12.89 -3.43 -8.70
N VAL A 415 11.89 -2.70 -8.23
CA VAL A 415 10.77 -3.14 -7.38
C VAL A 415 9.45 -2.92 -8.15
N ARG A 416 8.38 -3.66 -7.82
CA ARG A 416 7.04 -3.55 -8.44
C ARG A 416 5.89 -3.37 -7.43
N ASP A 417 6.23 -3.09 -6.18
CA ASP A 417 5.29 -2.60 -5.16
C ASP A 417 5.78 -1.24 -4.64
N LYS A 418 5.07 -0.67 -3.69
CA LYS A 418 5.52 0.50 -2.96
C LYS A 418 6.83 0.19 -2.24
N ASP A 419 7.74 1.16 -2.25
CA ASP A 419 9.03 1.07 -1.59
C ASP A 419 9.27 2.31 -0.73
N ALA A 420 8.89 2.21 0.55
CA ALA A 420 9.11 3.30 1.49
C ALA A 420 10.60 3.53 1.78
N VAL A 421 11.47 2.54 1.57
CA VAL A 421 12.92 2.68 1.78
C VAL A 421 13.51 3.59 0.71
N SER A 422 13.16 3.37 -0.57
CA SER A 422 13.59 4.25 -1.66
C SER A 422 12.93 5.62 -1.58
N ALA A 423 11.65 5.69 -1.22
CA ALA A 423 10.96 6.95 -1.00
C ALA A 423 11.62 7.75 0.15
N ALA A 424 12.06 7.11 1.24
CA ALA A 424 12.70 7.77 2.37
C ALA A 424 14.06 8.35 1.97
N ALA A 425 14.86 7.56 1.25
CA ALA A 425 16.14 8.01 0.70
C ALA A 425 15.98 9.23 -0.22
N MET A 426 15.02 9.16 -1.16
CA MET A 426 14.73 10.24 -2.09
C MET A 426 14.18 11.49 -1.39
N THR A 427 13.37 11.31 -0.35
CA THR A 427 12.81 12.41 0.45
C THR A 427 13.90 13.14 1.25
N ALA A 428 14.81 12.41 1.87
CA ALA A 428 15.95 13.02 2.57
C ALA A 428 16.89 13.75 1.60
N GLU A 429 17.11 13.21 0.41
CA GLU A 429 17.88 13.89 -0.64
C GLU A 429 17.18 15.18 -1.11
N MET A 430 15.87 15.14 -1.35
CA MET A 430 15.06 16.31 -1.71
C MET A 430 15.10 17.37 -0.60
N ALA A 431 14.96 16.97 0.66
CA ALA A 431 15.03 17.88 1.79
C ALA A 431 16.40 18.56 1.89
N LEU A 432 17.50 17.80 1.69
CA LEU A 432 18.85 18.35 1.63
C LEU A 432 19.03 19.29 0.43
N TRP A 433 18.45 18.96 -0.72
CA TRP A 433 18.47 19.80 -1.91
C TRP A 433 17.76 21.14 -1.69
N ASN A 434 16.61 21.15 -1.03
CA ASN A 434 15.93 22.37 -0.61
C ASN A 434 16.77 23.17 0.38
N LEU A 435 17.31 22.52 1.42
CA LEU A 435 18.13 23.17 2.43
C LEU A 435 19.36 23.86 1.82
N ASN A 436 20.01 23.21 0.84
CA ASN A 436 21.15 23.78 0.12
C ASN A 436 20.78 24.99 -0.76
N ARG A 437 19.49 25.16 -1.09
CA ARG A 437 18.94 26.34 -1.79
C ARG A 437 18.44 27.41 -0.80
N GLY A 438 18.60 27.20 0.50
CA GLY A 438 18.06 28.08 1.53
C GLY A 438 16.54 28.00 1.66
N MET A 439 15.94 26.88 1.28
CA MET A 439 14.50 26.64 1.33
C MET A 439 14.17 25.45 2.22
N THR A 440 12.99 25.51 2.85
CA THR A 440 12.36 24.38 3.53
C THR A 440 11.55 23.53 2.54
N VAL A 441 11.19 22.31 2.95
CA VAL A 441 10.27 21.46 2.18
C VAL A 441 8.88 22.10 2.04
N MET A 442 8.42 22.83 3.07
CA MET A 442 7.15 23.56 3.02
C MET A 442 7.17 24.72 2.02
N GLU A 443 8.27 25.47 1.94
CA GLU A 443 8.43 26.51 0.93
C GLU A 443 8.47 25.92 -0.48
N HIS A 444 9.07 24.74 -0.67
CA HIS A 444 8.98 24.03 -1.94
C HIS A 444 7.52 23.67 -2.29
N LEU A 445 6.73 23.17 -1.34
CA LEU A 445 5.32 22.88 -1.57
C LEU A 445 4.50 24.14 -1.93
N LYS A 446 4.76 25.26 -1.24
CA LYS A 446 4.16 26.57 -1.54
C LYS A 446 4.55 27.10 -2.93
N GLU A 447 5.79 26.87 -3.37
CA GLU A 447 6.24 27.18 -4.74
C GLU A 447 5.39 26.40 -5.76
N LEU A 448 5.15 25.11 -5.52
CA LEU A 448 4.34 24.27 -6.41
C LEU A 448 2.88 24.71 -6.42
N TRP A 449 2.28 25.01 -5.28
CA TRP A 449 0.91 25.56 -5.24
C TRP A 449 0.81 26.90 -5.97
N SER A 450 1.80 27.79 -5.81
CA SER A 450 1.81 29.06 -6.52
C SER A 450 1.90 28.88 -8.04
N LYS A 451 2.64 27.85 -8.50
CA LYS A 451 2.85 27.58 -9.93
C LYS A 451 1.67 26.87 -10.59
N PHE A 452 1.06 25.91 -9.91
CA PHE A 452 0.06 24.99 -10.47
C PHE A 452 -1.36 25.19 -9.92
N GLY A 453 -1.53 26.17 -9.02
CA GLY A 453 -2.74 26.44 -8.24
C GLY A 453 -2.76 25.65 -6.94
N TYR A 454 -3.63 26.05 -6.02
CA TYR A 454 -3.72 25.44 -4.70
C TYR A 454 -4.52 24.15 -4.77
N TRP A 455 -3.98 23.09 -4.16
CA TRP A 455 -4.59 21.76 -4.10
C TRP A 455 -4.66 21.31 -2.66
N GLN A 456 -5.82 20.80 -2.27
CA GLN A 456 -6.01 20.16 -0.98
C GLN A 456 -7.00 19.02 -1.12
N GLU A 457 -6.65 17.88 -0.54
CA GLU A 457 -7.45 16.67 -0.60
C GLU A 457 -8.15 16.36 0.72
N LEU A 458 -9.29 15.68 0.62
CA LEU A 458 -10.10 15.21 1.74
C LEU A 458 -10.55 13.78 1.47
N LEU A 459 -10.45 12.91 2.46
CA LEU A 459 -10.98 11.55 2.42
C LEU A 459 -12.06 11.40 3.48
N ILE A 460 -13.29 11.15 3.04
CA ILE A 460 -14.41 10.84 3.92
C ILE A 460 -14.74 9.35 3.79
N SER A 461 -14.77 8.66 4.93
CA SER A 461 -15.08 7.25 5.02
C SER A 461 -16.34 7.05 5.85
N ARG A 462 -17.29 6.27 5.33
CA ARG A 462 -18.58 6.01 6.00
C ARG A 462 -18.87 4.53 6.01
N GLU A 463 -19.10 4.02 7.21
CA GLU A 463 -19.38 2.62 7.48
C GLU A 463 -20.88 2.41 7.65
N PHE A 464 -21.37 1.33 7.07
CA PHE A 464 -22.75 0.91 7.14
C PHE A 464 -22.83 -0.40 7.92
N GLN A 465 -23.77 -0.49 8.87
CA GLN A 465 -23.86 -1.64 9.76
C GLN A 465 -24.88 -2.66 9.25
N GLY A 466 -24.51 -3.94 9.29
CA GLY A 466 -25.39 -5.05 8.94
C GLY A 466 -25.80 -5.12 7.46
N GLN A 467 -26.70 -6.05 7.16
CA GLN A 467 -27.16 -6.31 5.79
C GLN A 467 -27.89 -5.10 5.18
N ALA A 468 -28.76 -4.44 5.95
CA ALA A 468 -29.45 -3.22 5.51
C ALA A 468 -28.46 -2.13 5.09
N GLY A 469 -27.32 -2.02 5.79
CA GLY A 469 -26.27 -1.07 5.45
C GLY A 469 -25.62 -1.33 4.07
N VAL A 470 -25.43 -2.59 3.70
CA VAL A 470 -24.91 -2.97 2.37
C VAL A 470 -25.91 -2.58 1.27
N GLU A 471 -27.19 -2.79 1.52
CA GLU A 471 -28.27 -2.41 0.58
C GLU A 471 -28.33 -0.90 0.38
N THR A 472 -28.26 -0.10 1.47
CA THR A 472 -28.17 1.36 1.40
C THR A 472 -26.95 1.82 0.58
N MET A 473 -25.77 1.26 0.84
CA MET A 473 -24.55 1.60 0.10
C MET A 473 -24.69 1.31 -1.41
N ASN A 474 -25.25 0.15 -1.76
CA ASN A 474 -25.46 -0.23 -3.15
C ASN A 474 -26.50 0.68 -3.83
N ALA A 475 -27.58 1.02 -3.11
CA ALA A 475 -28.60 1.95 -3.58
C ALA A 475 -28.01 3.34 -3.84
N LEU A 476 -27.16 3.85 -2.93
CA LEU A 476 -26.45 5.12 -3.10
C LEU A 476 -25.60 5.13 -4.37
N MET A 477 -24.74 4.12 -4.56
CA MET A 477 -23.91 4.03 -5.78
C MET A 477 -24.75 3.90 -7.05
N SER A 478 -25.89 3.22 -6.97
CA SER A 478 -26.82 3.08 -8.10
C SER A 478 -27.49 4.41 -8.42
N SER A 479 -27.93 5.15 -7.39
CA SER A 479 -28.54 6.47 -7.50
C SER A 479 -27.58 7.48 -8.14
N LEU A 480 -26.36 7.59 -7.60
CA LEU A 480 -25.30 8.45 -8.14
C LEU A 480 -24.97 8.13 -9.60
N ARG A 481 -25.10 6.88 -10.01
CA ARG A 481 -24.86 6.44 -11.40
C ARG A 481 -26.04 6.78 -12.33
N SER A 482 -27.26 6.52 -11.89
CA SER A 482 -28.46 6.70 -12.72
C SER A 482 -28.95 8.14 -12.81
N ALA A 483 -28.69 8.93 -11.77
CA ALA A 483 -29.10 10.32 -11.63
C ALA A 483 -27.93 11.14 -11.05
N PRO A 484 -26.84 11.32 -11.80
CA PRO A 484 -25.68 12.05 -11.31
C PRO A 484 -26.04 13.48 -10.93
N PRO A 485 -25.51 13.99 -9.80
CA PRO A 485 -25.80 15.36 -9.36
C PRO A 485 -25.28 16.36 -10.39
N ALA A 486 -26.08 17.38 -10.72
CA ALA A 486 -25.64 18.49 -11.57
C ALA A 486 -24.69 19.44 -10.82
N ASP A 487 -24.69 19.39 -9.49
CA ASP A 487 -23.95 20.24 -8.57
C ASP A 487 -23.53 19.44 -7.33
N ILE A 488 -22.29 19.65 -6.87
CA ILE A 488 -21.79 19.08 -5.61
C ILE A 488 -21.33 20.24 -4.72
N ALA A 489 -22.09 20.47 -3.65
CA ALA A 489 -21.83 21.50 -2.66
C ALA A 489 -21.64 22.92 -3.26
N GLY A 490 -22.49 23.30 -4.21
CA GLY A 490 -22.47 24.61 -4.87
C GLY A 490 -21.48 24.74 -6.03
N LYS A 491 -20.83 23.64 -6.42
CA LYS A 491 -19.98 23.57 -7.61
C LYS A 491 -20.58 22.68 -8.71
N PRO A 492 -20.81 23.20 -9.94
CA PRO A 492 -21.37 22.41 -11.03
C PRO A 492 -20.46 21.26 -11.46
N VAL A 493 -21.06 20.10 -11.75
CA VAL A 493 -20.36 18.93 -12.32
C VAL A 493 -20.23 19.11 -13.83
N SER A 494 -19.01 18.99 -14.35
CA SER A 494 -18.72 19.05 -15.80
C SER A 494 -18.75 17.67 -16.45
N LEU A 495 -18.11 16.68 -15.82
CA LEU A 495 -18.02 15.30 -16.32
C LEU A 495 -18.29 14.30 -15.20
N MET A 496 -18.88 13.16 -15.56
CA MET A 496 -18.95 11.97 -14.72
C MET A 496 -18.27 10.81 -15.43
N ARG A 497 -17.27 10.21 -14.78
CA ARG A 497 -16.59 8.99 -15.22
C ARG A 497 -17.14 7.81 -14.42
N ASP A 498 -17.56 6.78 -15.13
CA ASP A 498 -17.99 5.50 -14.57
C ASP A 498 -17.00 4.40 -14.98
N TYR A 499 -16.17 3.97 -14.03
CA TYR A 499 -15.17 2.93 -14.26
C TYR A 499 -15.77 1.53 -14.33
N GLN A 500 -17.03 1.34 -13.93
CA GLN A 500 -17.71 0.05 -14.03
C GLN A 500 -18.15 -0.19 -15.47
N GLU A 501 -18.76 0.84 -16.07
CA GLU A 501 -19.23 0.82 -17.47
C GLU A 501 -18.13 1.17 -18.48
N GLY A 502 -17.05 1.81 -18.00
CA GLY A 502 -15.92 2.27 -18.81
C GLY A 502 -16.27 3.51 -19.64
N THR A 503 -17.10 4.40 -19.11
CA THR A 503 -17.65 5.54 -19.85
C THR A 503 -17.44 6.89 -19.18
N THR A 504 -17.36 7.95 -19.99
CA THR A 504 -17.43 9.34 -19.55
C THR A 504 -18.73 9.99 -20.06
N LEU A 505 -19.48 10.62 -19.16
CA LEU A 505 -20.66 11.42 -19.44
C LEU A 505 -20.30 12.92 -19.33
N ASP A 506 -20.54 13.66 -20.40
CA ASP A 506 -20.50 15.13 -20.38
C ASP A 506 -21.85 15.68 -19.87
N MET A 507 -21.83 16.38 -18.74
CA MET A 507 -23.05 16.83 -18.06
C MET A 507 -23.75 17.97 -18.81
N SER A 508 -23.04 18.71 -19.66
CA SER A 508 -23.60 19.84 -20.41
C SER A 508 -24.35 19.41 -21.67
N SER A 509 -23.83 18.39 -22.37
CA SER A 509 -24.37 17.89 -23.63
C SER A 509 -25.19 16.61 -23.46
N GLY A 510 -25.05 15.90 -22.34
CA GLY A 510 -25.62 14.56 -22.12
C GLY A 510 -24.93 13.47 -22.94
N LYS A 511 -23.81 13.78 -23.62
CA LYS A 511 -23.09 12.83 -24.46
C LYS A 511 -22.32 11.85 -23.57
N LYS A 512 -22.53 10.55 -23.80
CA LYS A 512 -21.84 9.46 -23.10
C LYS A 512 -20.96 8.68 -24.06
N GLU A 513 -19.68 8.55 -23.76
CA GLU A 513 -18.70 7.84 -24.58
C GLU A 513 -18.02 6.73 -23.79
N ARG A 514 -17.65 5.64 -24.46
CA ARG A 514 -16.91 4.52 -23.86
C ARG A 514 -15.41 4.68 -24.14
N ASP A 515 -14.75 5.45 -23.30
CA ASP A 515 -13.37 5.93 -23.49
C ASP A 515 -12.39 5.48 -22.39
N ILE A 516 -12.87 4.85 -21.31
CA ILE A 516 -12.01 4.40 -20.21
C ILE A 516 -11.49 2.99 -20.48
N GLN A 517 -10.17 2.87 -20.66
CA GLN A 517 -9.46 1.61 -20.92
C GLN A 517 -8.82 1.02 -19.65
N LEU A 518 -9.62 0.88 -18.58
CA LEU A 518 -9.22 0.24 -17.32
C LEU A 518 -10.11 -0.97 -17.04
N PRO A 519 -9.68 -1.92 -16.17
CA PRO A 519 -10.56 -2.98 -15.71
C PRO A 519 -11.84 -2.42 -15.09
N SER A 520 -12.95 -3.14 -15.22
CA SER A 520 -14.22 -2.73 -14.62
C SER A 520 -14.10 -2.67 -13.09
N SER A 521 -14.50 -1.54 -12.50
CA SER A 521 -14.49 -1.33 -11.05
C SER A 521 -15.65 -0.41 -10.65
N ASN A 522 -16.33 -0.72 -9.53
CA ASN A 522 -17.43 0.11 -9.04
C ASN A 522 -16.86 1.41 -8.42
N VAL A 523 -16.54 2.37 -9.29
CA VAL A 523 -15.99 3.68 -8.95
C VAL A 523 -16.68 4.71 -9.83
N LEU A 524 -17.15 5.79 -9.21
CA LEU A 524 -17.70 6.95 -9.91
C LEU A 524 -16.82 8.16 -9.60
N GLN A 525 -16.49 8.94 -10.61
CA GLN A 525 -15.72 10.17 -10.44
C GLN A 525 -16.43 11.35 -11.10
N PHE A 526 -16.63 12.41 -10.33
CA PHE A 526 -17.25 13.65 -10.73
C PHE A 526 -16.17 14.73 -10.86
N VAL A 527 -15.97 15.23 -12.08
CA VAL A 527 -15.10 16.38 -12.36
C VAL A 527 -15.96 17.63 -12.30
N LEU A 528 -15.57 18.60 -11.47
CA LEU A 528 -16.29 19.86 -11.29
C LEU A 528 -15.78 20.90 -12.29
N GLN A 529 -16.56 21.95 -12.54
CA GLN A 529 -16.20 23.00 -13.50
C GLN A 529 -14.93 23.77 -13.13
N ASP A 530 -14.61 23.89 -11.84
CA ASP A 530 -13.38 24.53 -11.39
C ASP A 530 -12.15 23.62 -11.58
N GLY A 531 -12.34 22.33 -11.85
CA GLY A 531 -11.28 21.33 -11.96
C GLY A 531 -11.09 20.46 -10.72
N SER A 532 -11.87 20.68 -9.66
CA SER A 532 -11.93 19.77 -8.50
C SER A 532 -12.50 18.41 -8.91
N ILE A 533 -12.10 17.35 -8.20
CA ILE A 533 -12.52 15.97 -8.52
C ILE A 533 -13.03 15.28 -7.26
N ILE A 534 -14.23 14.72 -7.33
CA ILE A 534 -14.86 13.95 -6.24
C ILE A 534 -15.06 12.51 -6.72
N THR A 535 -14.51 11.52 -6.02
CA THR A 535 -14.58 10.10 -6.38
C THR A 535 -15.28 9.29 -5.30
N ALA A 536 -16.34 8.57 -5.65
CA ALA A 536 -17.06 7.65 -4.79
C ALA A 536 -16.63 6.20 -5.08
N ARG A 537 -16.20 5.49 -4.04
CA ARG A 537 -15.71 4.11 -4.14
C ARG A 537 -16.19 3.26 -2.94
N PRO A 538 -17.12 2.32 -3.11
CA PRO A 538 -17.44 1.31 -2.11
C PRO A 538 -16.27 0.35 -1.90
N SER A 539 -16.16 -0.17 -0.69
CA SER A 539 -15.29 -1.29 -0.35
C SER A 539 -15.91 -2.59 -0.88
N GLY A 540 -15.05 -3.48 -1.40
CA GLY A 540 -15.49 -4.79 -1.90
C GLY A 540 -15.66 -5.84 -0.81
N THR A 541 -15.05 -5.63 0.36
CA THR A 541 -14.98 -6.62 1.46
C THR A 541 -15.69 -6.16 2.73
N GLU A 542 -15.87 -4.85 2.89
CA GLU A 542 -16.48 -4.24 4.07
C GLU A 542 -17.69 -3.40 3.63
N PRO A 543 -18.75 -3.29 4.44
CA PRO A 543 -19.90 -2.43 4.17
C PRO A 543 -19.52 -0.95 4.40
N LYS A 544 -18.67 -0.41 3.54
CA LYS A 544 -18.06 0.92 3.71
C LYS A 544 -17.92 1.62 2.36
N ILE A 545 -18.22 2.91 2.30
CA ILE A 545 -17.92 3.76 1.14
C ILE A 545 -16.86 4.80 1.49
N LYS A 546 -16.01 5.12 0.51
CA LYS A 546 -15.02 6.19 0.57
C LYS A 546 -15.32 7.25 -0.48
N PHE A 547 -15.27 8.51 -0.07
CA PHE A 547 -15.31 9.68 -0.92
C PHE A 547 -13.96 10.38 -0.88
N TYR A 548 -13.29 10.44 -2.03
CA TYR A 548 -12.02 11.13 -2.21
C TYR A 548 -12.30 12.45 -2.91
N ALA A 549 -11.96 13.57 -2.28
CA ALA A 549 -12.07 14.88 -2.87
C ALA A 549 -10.68 15.46 -3.10
N SER A 550 -10.43 15.93 -4.31
CA SER A 550 -9.24 16.70 -4.69
C SER A 550 -9.69 18.07 -5.13
N CYS A 551 -9.61 19.05 -4.23
CA CYS A 551 -10.14 20.38 -4.45
C CYS A 551 -9.07 21.33 -4.95
N TYR A 552 -9.43 22.10 -5.97
CA TYR A 552 -8.53 22.97 -6.70
C TYR A 552 -9.00 24.43 -6.63
N VAL A 553 -8.04 25.33 -6.46
CA VAL A 553 -8.24 26.77 -6.65
C VAL A 553 -7.15 27.30 -7.58
N ASP A 554 -7.55 28.07 -8.58
CA ASP A 554 -6.65 28.63 -9.58
C ASP A 554 -5.55 29.50 -8.95
N LYS A 555 -4.35 29.45 -9.56
CA LYS A 555 -3.14 30.18 -9.14
C LYS A 555 -3.27 31.71 -9.14
N ALA A 556 -4.31 32.27 -9.75
CA ALA A 556 -4.60 33.71 -9.67
C ALA A 556 -5.00 34.16 -8.25
N ARG A 557 -5.31 33.24 -7.35
CA ARG A 557 -5.61 33.52 -5.94
C ARG A 557 -4.35 33.47 -5.08
N GLU A 558 -4.28 34.37 -4.11
CA GLU A 558 -3.30 34.29 -3.02
C GLU A 558 -3.50 33.00 -2.21
N LEU A 559 -2.41 32.35 -1.80
CA LEU A 559 -2.45 31.03 -1.17
C LEU A 559 -3.34 30.96 0.07
N GLU A 560 -3.30 31.97 0.94
CA GLU A 560 -4.13 32.02 2.14
C GLU A 560 -5.62 32.14 1.81
N GLN A 561 -5.97 32.88 0.75
CA GLN A 561 -7.36 32.98 0.28
C GLN A 561 -7.82 31.66 -0.34
N ALA A 562 -6.97 31.04 -1.16
CA ALA A 562 -7.24 29.75 -1.77
C ALA A 562 -7.45 28.66 -0.70
N ARG A 563 -6.60 28.63 0.33
CA ARG A 563 -6.73 27.74 1.49
C ARG A 563 -8.04 27.95 2.23
N ALA A 564 -8.42 29.20 2.51
CA ALA A 564 -9.68 29.51 3.17
C ALA A 564 -10.90 29.10 2.32
N GLU A 565 -10.82 29.29 1.00
CA GLU A 565 -11.86 28.88 0.05
C GLU A 565 -12.07 27.37 0.05
N VAL A 566 -10.98 26.57 -0.05
CA VAL A 566 -11.08 25.11 0.01
C VAL A 566 -11.57 24.64 1.38
N SER A 567 -11.10 25.25 2.46
CA SER A 567 -11.53 24.90 3.83
C SER A 567 -13.04 25.09 4.02
N ARG A 568 -13.61 26.17 3.47
CA ARG A 568 -15.06 26.39 3.46
C ARG A 568 -15.78 25.36 2.58
N TYR A 569 -15.26 25.10 1.39
CA TYR A 569 -15.86 24.11 0.49
C TYR A 569 -15.86 22.70 1.09
N PHE A 570 -14.86 22.32 1.88
CA PHE A 570 -14.86 21.04 2.60
C PHE A 570 -16.02 20.93 3.59
N GLN A 571 -16.37 22.01 4.30
CA GLN A 571 -17.54 22.02 5.19
C GLN A 571 -18.83 21.82 4.40
N ASP A 572 -18.97 22.53 3.27
CA ASP A 572 -20.14 22.41 2.40
C ASP A 572 -20.23 20.99 1.79
N LEU A 573 -19.09 20.40 1.41
CA LEU A 573 -18.99 19.06 0.87
C LEU A 573 -19.35 18.00 1.91
N GLU A 574 -18.90 18.13 3.16
CA GLU A 574 -19.29 17.22 4.24
C GLU A 574 -20.80 17.26 4.49
N VAL A 575 -21.41 18.45 4.49
CA VAL A 575 -22.86 18.61 4.60
C VAL A 575 -23.58 17.94 3.44
N TRP A 576 -23.14 18.18 2.21
CA TRP A 576 -23.72 17.57 1.01
C TRP A 576 -23.60 16.04 1.04
N LEU A 577 -22.43 15.51 1.40
CA LEU A 577 -22.18 14.07 1.50
C LEU A 577 -23.09 13.43 2.55
N ASN A 578 -23.21 14.03 3.74
CA ASN A 578 -24.12 13.52 4.76
C ASN A 578 -25.58 13.52 4.26
N GLY A 579 -26.00 14.57 3.56
CA GLY A 579 -27.35 14.65 2.98
C GLY A 579 -27.66 13.56 1.96
N ILE A 580 -26.72 13.16 1.10
CA ILE A 580 -26.94 12.08 0.14
C ILE A 580 -26.85 10.68 0.74
N MET A 581 -26.32 10.55 1.97
CA MET A 581 -26.22 9.25 2.67
C MET A 581 -27.43 8.97 3.57
N GLU A 582 -28.18 10.00 3.95
CA GLU A 582 -29.39 9.90 4.78
C GLU A 582 -30.68 9.72 3.96
N ASN A 583 -30.64 10.07 2.67
CA ASN A 583 -31.73 9.91 1.70
C ASN A 583 -31.50 8.68 0.80
#